data_AF-A0A947BXX7-F1
#
_entry.id   AF-A0A947BXX7-F1
#
_cell.length_a   1.000
_cell.length_b   1.000
_cell.length_c   1.000
_cell.angle_alpha   90.00
_cell.angle_beta   90.00
_cell.angle_gamma   90.00
#
_symmetry.space_group_name_H-M   'P 1'
#
loop_
_entity.id
_entity.type
_entity.pdbx_description
1 polymer ?
#
loop_
_entity_poly.entity_id
_entity_poly.type
_entity_poly.pdbx_seq_one_letter_code
_entity_poly.pdbx_strand_id
1 'polypeptide(L)'
;GTAMEIYFIETETKLHVCGNNPDCDGYKIEKGEFVIKGYDGPVLDCDKCGSEMQLKNGRFGKYFGCTSEDCKNTRKLLRSGQPAPPKADPIPMPMLQCVKVDDTYILRDGASGIFLAASQFPRNRETRAPTVSELLLVKDQLDPKFKYLASAPEKDPKKRDAVIRYDRKAKTQYVRSETKDGKPTGWVARYDNGSWKADASKMKK
;
A
#
# COMPACT_ATOMS: atom_id res chain seq x y z
N GLY A 1 36.19 -34.32 3.15
CA GLY A 1 34.98 -34.05 2.35
C GLY A 1 34.62 -32.60 2.52
N THR A 2 34.30 -31.90 1.43
CA THR A 2 33.84 -30.51 1.44
C THR A 2 32.53 -30.38 2.24
N ALA A 3 32.35 -29.28 2.95
CA ALA A 3 31.08 -29.00 3.63
C ALA A 3 29.94 -28.90 2.61
N MET A 4 28.73 -29.37 2.97
CA MET A 4 27.55 -29.27 2.12
C MET A 4 26.70 -28.06 2.53
N GLU A 5 26.22 -27.32 1.54
CA GLU A 5 25.20 -26.29 1.70
C GLU A 5 23.80 -26.91 1.75
N ILE A 6 22.91 -26.34 2.56
CA ILE A 6 21.58 -26.90 2.83
C ILE A 6 20.50 -25.98 2.26
N TYR A 7 19.62 -26.58 1.46
CA TYR A 7 18.46 -25.95 0.85
C TYR A 7 17.19 -26.70 1.27
N PHE A 8 16.11 -25.97 1.55
CA PHE A 8 14.79 -26.56 1.74
C PHE A 8 13.99 -26.40 0.45
N ILE A 9 13.55 -27.51 -0.13
CA ILE A 9 12.72 -27.50 -1.34
C ILE A 9 11.25 -27.42 -0.94
N GLU A 10 10.87 -28.24 0.05
CA GLU A 10 9.52 -28.39 0.59
C GLU A 10 9.59 -28.60 2.12
N THR A 11 8.44 -28.75 2.78
CA THR A 11 8.37 -29.15 4.18
C THR A 11 8.91 -30.56 4.42
N GLU A 12 8.87 -31.43 3.40
CA GLU A 12 9.29 -32.83 3.52
C GLU A 12 10.69 -33.12 2.98
N THR A 13 11.30 -32.14 2.29
CA THR A 13 12.48 -32.37 1.46
C THR A 13 13.55 -31.31 1.70
N LYS A 14 14.72 -31.78 2.15
CA LYS A 14 15.91 -30.97 2.39
C LYS A 14 17.06 -31.48 1.50
N LEU A 15 17.58 -30.58 0.66
CA LEU A 15 18.65 -30.84 -0.28
C LEU A 15 19.98 -30.36 0.29
N HIS A 16 20.96 -31.25 0.31
CA HIS A 16 22.34 -30.94 0.64
C HIS A 16 23.15 -30.91 -0.65
N VAL A 17 23.79 -29.79 -0.97
CA VAL A 17 24.60 -29.62 -2.19
C VAL A 17 26.06 -29.47 -1.78
N CYS A 18 26.98 -30.11 -2.49
CA CYS A 18 28.42 -29.94 -2.27
C CYS A 18 28.80 -28.45 -2.34
N GLY A 19 29.54 -27.93 -1.35
CA GLY A 19 29.96 -26.52 -1.34
C GLY A 19 30.89 -26.11 -2.49
N ASN A 20 31.46 -27.08 -3.21
CA ASN A 20 32.26 -26.85 -4.42
C ASN A 20 31.44 -27.02 -5.72
N ASN A 21 30.10 -27.02 -5.65
CA ASN A 21 29.25 -27.02 -6.84
C ASN A 21 29.47 -25.73 -7.66
N PRO A 22 29.66 -25.79 -9.00
CA PRO A 22 29.40 -26.92 -9.91
C PRO A 22 30.60 -27.85 -10.21
N ASP A 23 31.78 -27.63 -9.60
CA ASP A 23 32.96 -28.49 -9.81
C ASP A 23 32.84 -29.85 -9.07
N CYS A 24 31.76 -30.03 -8.32
CA CYS A 24 31.44 -31.19 -7.49
C CYS A 24 29.94 -31.49 -7.59
N ASP A 25 29.58 -32.56 -8.30
CA ASP A 25 28.18 -32.96 -8.56
C ASP A 25 27.52 -33.67 -7.36
N GLY A 26 28.20 -33.73 -6.21
CA GLY A 26 27.71 -34.42 -5.02
C GLY A 26 26.51 -33.70 -4.41
N TYR A 27 25.37 -34.39 -4.30
CA TYR A 27 24.21 -33.93 -3.55
C TYR A 27 23.60 -35.06 -2.72
N LYS A 28 22.85 -34.70 -1.68
CA LYS A 28 22.08 -35.65 -0.87
C LYS A 28 20.69 -35.09 -0.59
N ILE A 29 19.68 -35.95 -0.73
CA ILE A 29 18.30 -35.61 -0.40
C ILE A 29 17.97 -36.25 0.95
N GLU A 30 17.57 -35.43 1.91
CA GLU A 30 17.06 -35.84 3.21
C GLU A 30 15.55 -35.68 3.20
N LYS A 31 14.81 -36.79 3.33
CA LYS A 31 13.36 -36.79 3.49
C LYS A 31 13.00 -36.80 4.97
N GLY A 32 12.05 -35.97 5.38
CA GLY A 32 11.57 -35.90 6.75
C GLY A 32 10.69 -34.68 6.95
N GLU A 33 9.91 -34.62 8.03
CA GLU A 33 9.13 -33.43 8.36
C GLU A 33 10.07 -32.34 8.91
N PHE A 34 10.40 -31.38 8.05
CA PHE A 34 11.16 -30.21 8.43
C PHE A 34 10.23 -29.04 8.68
N VAL A 35 10.24 -28.56 9.92
CA VAL A 35 9.65 -27.27 10.25
C VAL A 35 10.52 -26.20 9.61
N ILE A 36 10.08 -25.67 8.46
CA ILE A 36 10.65 -24.45 7.89
C ILE A 36 10.62 -23.42 9.03
N LYS A 37 11.78 -22.86 9.41
CA LYS A 37 11.85 -21.83 10.47
C LYS A 37 11.07 -20.58 10.04
N GLY A 38 9.76 -20.61 10.28
CA GLY A 38 8.81 -19.55 10.00
C GLY A 38 7.39 -20.04 10.27
N TYR A 39 6.86 -20.03 11.50
CA TYR A 39 7.09 -19.03 12.54
C TYR A 39 6.17 -19.33 13.73
N ASP A 40 6.66 -19.12 14.96
CA ASP A 40 5.90 -19.10 16.21
C ASP A 40 5.44 -17.67 16.49
N GLY A 41 4.49 -17.18 15.71
CA GLY A 41 4.03 -15.80 15.84
C GLY A 41 2.55 -15.62 15.59
N PRO A 42 2.05 -14.42 15.88
CA PRO A 42 0.62 -14.17 15.97
C PRO A 42 -0.06 -14.50 14.65
N VAL A 43 -1.12 -15.29 14.72
CA VAL A 43 -2.08 -15.51 13.63
C VAL A 43 -3.18 -14.46 13.71
N LEU A 44 -3.75 -14.10 12.57
CA LEU A 44 -4.87 -13.16 12.49
C LEU A 44 -5.84 -13.56 11.38
N ASP A 45 -7.11 -13.20 11.54
CA ASP A 45 -8.14 -13.52 10.54
C ASP A 45 -8.10 -12.55 9.35
N CYS A 46 -8.25 -13.12 8.16
CA CYS A 46 -8.29 -12.38 6.91
C CYS A 46 -9.57 -11.55 6.80
N ASP A 47 -9.42 -10.25 6.54
CA ASP A 47 -10.54 -9.31 6.36
C ASP A 47 -11.42 -9.60 5.13
N LYS A 48 -10.93 -10.43 4.18
CA LYS A 48 -11.65 -10.74 2.94
C LYS A 48 -12.36 -12.09 2.94
N CYS A 49 -11.73 -13.13 3.50
CA CYS A 49 -12.26 -14.50 3.43
C CYS A 49 -12.43 -15.16 4.80
N GLY A 50 -12.02 -14.51 5.90
CA GLY A 50 -12.09 -15.05 7.26
C GLY A 50 -11.09 -16.16 7.57
N SER A 51 -10.34 -16.67 6.58
CA SER A 51 -9.28 -17.66 6.81
C SER A 51 -8.10 -17.06 7.57
N GLU A 52 -7.28 -17.92 8.16
CA GLU A 52 -6.08 -17.50 8.88
C GLU A 52 -5.08 -16.76 7.97
N MET A 53 -4.38 -15.79 8.52
CA MET A 53 -3.22 -15.15 7.91
C MET A 53 -1.98 -15.39 8.77
N GLN A 54 -0.90 -15.79 8.10
CA GLN A 54 0.37 -16.15 8.74
C GLN A 54 1.48 -15.18 8.35
N LEU A 55 2.46 -15.00 9.24
CA LEU A 55 3.58 -14.10 8.98
C LEU A 55 4.58 -14.73 8.00
N LYS A 56 4.69 -14.13 6.82
CA LYS A 56 5.60 -14.50 5.74
C LYS A 56 6.72 -13.45 5.60
N ASN A 57 7.89 -13.90 5.13
CA ASN A 57 9.00 -13.01 4.78
C ASN A 57 8.96 -12.73 3.28
N GLY A 58 8.87 -11.46 2.88
CA GLY A 58 8.92 -11.04 1.48
C GLY A 58 10.06 -10.08 1.21
N ARG A 59 10.27 -9.73 -0.08
CA ARG A 59 11.29 -8.76 -0.52
C ARG A 59 11.19 -7.40 0.18
N PHE A 60 9.99 -7.01 0.59
CA PHE A 60 9.71 -5.72 1.22
C PHE A 60 9.61 -5.80 2.75
N GLY A 61 10.08 -6.90 3.34
CA GLY A 61 9.99 -7.19 4.77
C GLY A 61 8.89 -8.20 5.12
N LYS A 62 8.65 -8.36 6.43
CA LYS A 62 7.64 -9.29 6.94
C LYS A 62 6.22 -8.78 6.69
N TYR A 63 5.30 -9.67 6.35
CA TYR A 63 3.88 -9.36 6.12
C TYR A 63 3.02 -10.56 6.50
N PHE A 64 1.76 -10.32 6.84
CA PHE A 64 0.76 -11.38 7.00
C PHE A 64 0.18 -11.72 5.64
N GLY A 65 0.28 -12.98 5.23
CA GLY A 65 -0.34 -13.49 4.01
C GLY A 65 -1.43 -14.48 4.36
N CYS A 66 -2.58 -14.39 3.68
CA CYS A 66 -3.65 -15.37 3.85
C CYS A 66 -3.15 -16.79 3.52
N THR A 67 -3.67 -17.78 4.23
CA THR A 67 -3.38 -19.21 4.02
C THR A 67 -4.24 -19.83 2.93
N SER A 68 -5.40 -19.25 2.62
CA SER A 68 -6.28 -19.71 1.54
C SER A 68 -5.65 -19.45 0.16
N GLU A 69 -5.66 -20.47 -0.70
CA GLU A 69 -5.10 -20.40 -2.07
C GLU A 69 -5.89 -19.44 -2.97
N ASP A 70 -7.20 -19.32 -2.74
CA ASP A 70 -8.09 -18.43 -3.50
C ASP A 70 -7.94 -16.96 -3.08
N CYS A 71 -7.31 -16.70 -1.92
CA CYS A 71 -7.21 -15.36 -1.34
C CYS A 71 -5.78 -14.81 -1.36
N LYS A 72 -5.52 -13.89 -2.28
CA LYS A 72 -4.21 -13.18 -2.39
C LYS A 72 -4.08 -11.99 -1.43
N ASN A 73 -4.91 -11.93 -0.39
CA ASN A 73 -4.90 -10.80 0.53
C ASN A 73 -3.65 -10.81 1.41
N THR A 74 -3.09 -9.61 1.66
CA THR A 74 -1.89 -9.44 2.48
C THR A 74 -2.00 -8.20 3.37
N ARG A 75 -1.50 -8.30 4.60
CA ARG A 75 -1.44 -7.18 5.55
C ARG A 75 0.00 -6.92 5.96
N LYS A 76 0.42 -5.65 5.94
CA LYS A 76 1.80 -5.28 6.29
C LYS A 76 2.00 -5.39 7.80
N LEU A 77 3.15 -5.90 8.24
CA LEU A 77 3.57 -5.81 9.63
C LEU A 77 4.10 -4.39 9.92
N LEU A 78 3.51 -3.70 10.90
CA LEU A 78 4.00 -2.39 11.34
C LEU A 78 5.26 -2.53 12.19
N ARG A 79 6.02 -1.44 12.32
CA ARG A 79 7.20 -1.40 13.21
C ARG A 79 6.84 -1.64 14.69
N SER A 80 5.57 -1.40 15.08
CA SER A 80 5.04 -1.72 16.40
C SER A 80 4.79 -3.21 16.64
N GLY A 81 4.94 -4.07 15.62
CA GLY A 81 4.61 -5.49 15.69
C GLY A 81 3.12 -5.81 15.44
N GLN A 82 2.26 -4.80 15.29
CA GLN A 82 0.85 -4.99 14.98
C GLN A 82 0.58 -5.06 13.46
N PRO A 83 -0.48 -5.75 13.01
CA PRO A 83 -0.89 -5.75 11.61
C PRO A 83 -1.42 -4.36 11.21
N ALA A 84 -1.01 -3.87 10.03
CA ALA A 84 -1.55 -2.64 9.45
C ALA A 84 -3.05 -2.77 9.21
N PRO A 85 -3.87 -1.72 9.42
CA PRO A 85 -5.32 -1.78 9.20
C PRO A 85 -5.72 -2.34 7.82
N PRO A 86 -6.92 -2.94 7.68
CA PRO A 86 -7.44 -3.38 6.40
C PRO A 86 -7.42 -2.23 5.39
N LYS A 87 -6.90 -2.52 4.19
CA LYS A 87 -6.85 -1.54 3.10
C LYS A 87 -8.17 -1.54 2.35
N ALA A 88 -8.58 -0.36 1.88
CA ALA A 88 -9.68 -0.30 0.94
C ALA A 88 -9.28 -0.94 -0.39
N ASP A 89 -10.27 -1.47 -1.11
CA ASP A 89 -10.05 -2.01 -2.45
C ASP A 89 -9.64 -0.91 -3.43
N PRO A 90 -8.71 -1.19 -4.36
CA PRO A 90 -8.32 -0.23 -5.38
C PRO A 90 -9.49 0.14 -6.29
N ILE A 91 -9.67 1.42 -6.58
CA ILE A 91 -10.74 1.92 -7.46
C ILE A 91 -10.12 2.33 -8.80
N PRO A 92 -10.42 1.65 -9.91
CA PRO A 92 -9.94 2.05 -11.23
C PRO A 92 -10.50 3.42 -11.64
N MET A 93 -9.65 4.30 -12.19
CA MET A 93 -10.05 5.60 -12.68
C MET A 93 -9.72 5.78 -14.17
N PRO A 94 -10.42 5.05 -15.09
CA PRO A 94 -10.11 5.05 -16.52
C PRO A 94 -10.24 6.44 -17.18
N MET A 95 -10.99 7.36 -16.57
CA MET A 95 -11.13 8.74 -17.02
C MET A 95 -9.89 9.60 -16.81
N LEU A 96 -8.91 9.14 -16.02
CA LEU A 96 -7.69 9.87 -15.69
C LEU A 96 -6.48 9.19 -16.31
N GLN A 97 -5.91 9.84 -17.32
CA GLN A 97 -4.66 9.42 -17.96
C GLN A 97 -3.44 9.87 -17.14
N CYS A 98 -2.41 9.04 -17.12
CA CYS A 98 -1.11 9.37 -16.54
C CYS A 98 -0.40 10.46 -17.34
N VAL A 99 0.50 11.18 -16.70
CA VAL A 99 1.22 12.32 -17.29
C VAL A 99 2.46 11.86 -18.04
N LYS A 100 3.19 10.87 -17.53
CA LYS A 100 4.49 10.45 -18.08
C LYS A 100 4.44 9.15 -18.88
N VAL A 101 3.39 8.36 -18.70
CA VAL A 101 3.23 7.04 -19.32
C VAL A 101 1.85 6.95 -19.97
N ASP A 102 1.74 6.14 -21.02
CA ASP A 102 0.46 5.80 -21.63
C ASP A 102 -0.24 4.73 -20.77
N ASP A 103 -0.92 5.19 -19.74
CA ASP A 103 -1.59 4.36 -18.73
C ASP A 103 -2.68 5.17 -18.02
N THR A 104 -3.61 4.48 -17.35
CA THR A 104 -4.66 5.11 -16.52
C THR A 104 -4.31 5.06 -15.03
N TYR A 105 -4.91 5.94 -14.24
CA TYR A 105 -4.74 5.91 -12.80
C TYR A 105 -5.71 4.94 -12.11
N ILE A 106 -5.26 4.39 -10.98
CA ILE A 106 -6.04 3.63 -10.01
C ILE A 106 -5.88 4.36 -8.66
N LEU A 107 -7.00 4.62 -7.98
CA LEU A 107 -7.02 5.15 -6.63
C LEU A 107 -6.73 4.02 -5.64
N ARG A 108 -5.70 4.19 -4.81
CA ARG A 108 -5.23 3.18 -3.86
C ARG A 108 -5.17 3.74 -2.45
N ASP A 109 -5.41 2.87 -1.49
CA ASP A 109 -5.19 3.13 -0.06
C ASP A 109 -3.75 2.79 0.35
N GLY A 110 -3.04 3.80 0.87
CA GLY A 110 -1.66 3.71 1.32
C GLY A 110 -1.48 4.09 2.78
N ALA A 111 -0.26 3.90 3.29
CA ALA A 111 0.09 4.27 4.66
C ALA A 111 -0.01 5.78 4.96
N SER A 112 -0.12 6.62 3.93
CA SER A 112 -0.29 8.07 4.03
C SER A 112 -1.61 8.52 3.41
N GLY A 113 -2.65 7.68 3.54
CA GLY A 113 -3.96 7.92 2.94
C GLY A 113 -4.04 7.53 1.46
N ILE A 114 -5.08 8.03 0.79
CA ILE A 114 -5.36 7.70 -0.61
C ILE A 114 -4.43 8.43 -1.57
N PHE A 115 -4.08 7.75 -2.66
CA PHE A 115 -3.25 8.30 -3.74
C PHE A 115 -3.59 7.64 -5.08
N LEU A 116 -3.29 8.33 -6.17
CA LEU A 116 -3.41 7.79 -7.52
C LEU A 116 -2.09 7.14 -7.91
N ALA A 117 -2.18 5.94 -8.49
CA ALA A 117 -1.04 5.18 -9.01
C ALA A 117 -1.36 4.67 -10.42
N ALA A 118 -0.36 4.58 -11.29
CA ALA A 118 -0.53 3.99 -12.61
C ALA A 118 -1.06 2.54 -12.53
N SER A 119 -1.91 2.14 -13.48
CA SER A 119 -2.57 0.84 -13.48
C SER A 119 -1.57 -0.31 -13.58
N GLN A 120 -0.52 -0.15 -14.39
CA GLN A 120 0.51 -1.17 -14.64
C GLN A 120 1.66 -1.16 -13.62
N PHE A 121 1.41 -0.76 -12.37
CA PHE A 121 2.39 -0.94 -11.29
C PHE A 121 2.72 -2.44 -11.12
N PRO A 122 3.99 -2.88 -11.00
CA PRO A 122 5.19 -2.08 -10.68
C PRO A 122 6.02 -1.60 -11.89
N ARG A 123 5.56 -1.84 -13.12
CA ARG A 123 6.23 -1.41 -14.37
C ARG A 123 6.20 0.12 -14.48
N ASN A 124 5.00 0.70 -14.32
CA ASN A 124 4.80 2.14 -14.26
C ASN A 124 4.74 2.59 -12.80
N ARG A 125 5.67 3.45 -12.39
CA ARG A 125 5.79 3.93 -10.99
C ARG A 125 5.29 5.36 -10.79
N GLU A 126 4.45 5.82 -11.70
CA GLU A 126 3.85 7.14 -11.58
C GLU A 126 2.81 7.15 -10.47
N THR A 127 2.92 8.13 -9.57
CA THR A 127 1.96 8.34 -8.49
C THR A 127 1.74 9.83 -8.28
N ARG A 128 0.52 10.21 -7.88
CA ARG A 128 0.19 11.58 -7.48
C ARG A 128 -0.94 11.60 -6.46
N ALA A 129 -1.14 12.77 -5.85
CA ALA A 129 -2.32 12.99 -5.02
C ALA A 129 -3.56 13.23 -5.90
N PRO A 130 -4.73 12.67 -5.54
CA PRO A 130 -5.99 13.01 -6.17
C PRO A 130 -6.43 14.42 -5.77
N THR A 131 -7.14 15.08 -6.68
CA THR A 131 -7.94 16.27 -6.37
C THR A 131 -9.28 15.87 -5.77
N VAL A 132 -9.94 16.81 -5.08
CA VAL A 132 -11.28 16.59 -4.54
C VAL A 132 -12.30 16.39 -5.66
N SER A 133 -12.19 17.14 -6.76
CA SER A 133 -13.06 17.01 -7.92
C SER A 133 -12.95 15.64 -8.59
N GLU A 134 -11.74 15.10 -8.72
CA GLU A 134 -11.52 13.72 -9.20
C GLU A 134 -12.15 12.69 -8.26
N LEU A 135 -12.05 12.90 -6.94
CA LEU A 135 -12.61 11.99 -5.95
C LEU A 135 -14.15 11.95 -6.01
N LEU A 136 -14.79 13.08 -6.33
CA LEU A 136 -16.25 13.18 -6.49
C LEU A 136 -16.79 12.27 -7.60
N LEU A 137 -16.00 12.02 -8.65
CA LEU A 137 -16.38 11.12 -9.76
C LEU A 137 -16.59 9.67 -9.30
N VAL A 138 -15.94 9.28 -8.21
CA VAL A 138 -15.97 7.92 -7.67
C VAL A 138 -16.50 7.87 -6.23
N LYS A 139 -17.22 8.93 -5.79
CA LYS A 139 -17.67 9.11 -4.40
C LYS A 139 -18.44 7.89 -3.85
N ASP A 140 -19.22 7.23 -4.70
CA ASP A 140 -20.09 6.13 -4.32
C ASP A 140 -19.32 4.81 -4.12
N GLN A 141 -18.13 4.69 -4.74
CA GLN A 141 -17.23 3.54 -4.59
C GLN A 141 -16.23 3.71 -3.44
N LEU A 142 -16.18 4.90 -2.82
CA LEU A 142 -15.25 5.15 -1.72
C LEU A 142 -15.61 4.33 -0.49
N ASP A 143 -14.58 3.72 0.09
CA ASP A 143 -14.64 3.13 1.41
C ASP A 143 -15.21 4.14 2.44
N PRO A 144 -16.06 3.71 3.37
CA PRO A 144 -16.63 4.56 4.42
C PRO A 144 -15.61 5.44 5.13
N LYS A 145 -14.38 4.95 5.32
CA LYS A 145 -13.30 5.70 5.98
C LYS A 145 -12.88 6.95 5.21
N PHE A 146 -13.11 7.03 3.89
CA PHE A 146 -12.67 8.13 3.04
C PHE A 146 -13.82 9.01 2.55
N LYS A 147 -15.09 8.69 2.86
CA LYS A 147 -16.25 9.48 2.41
C LYS A 147 -16.20 10.94 2.84
N TYR A 148 -15.58 11.26 3.98
CA TYR A 148 -15.41 12.64 4.44
C TYR A 148 -14.53 13.50 3.50
N LEU A 149 -13.68 12.88 2.68
CA LEU A 149 -12.86 13.61 1.70
C LEU A 149 -13.69 14.13 0.53
N ALA A 150 -14.80 13.46 0.21
CA ALA A 150 -15.73 13.91 -0.83
C ALA A 150 -16.53 15.15 -0.40
N SER A 151 -16.61 15.47 0.90
CA SER A 151 -17.23 16.72 1.39
C SER A 151 -16.24 17.88 1.52
N ALA A 152 -14.98 17.68 1.13
CA ALA A 152 -13.97 18.71 1.19
C ALA A 152 -14.25 19.84 0.18
N PRO A 153 -13.77 21.07 0.42
CA PRO A 153 -13.90 22.13 -0.57
C PRO A 153 -13.11 21.76 -1.83
N GLU A 154 -13.79 21.75 -2.99
CA GLU A 154 -13.19 21.39 -4.27
C GLU A 154 -12.15 22.40 -4.75
N LYS A 155 -12.34 23.68 -4.39
CA LYS A 155 -11.52 24.78 -4.86
C LYS A 155 -11.20 25.77 -3.75
N ASP A 156 -10.07 26.45 -3.90
CA ASP A 156 -9.72 27.59 -3.05
C ASP A 156 -10.50 28.86 -3.44
N PRO A 157 -10.42 29.95 -2.64
CA PRO A 157 -11.08 31.23 -2.98
C PRO A 157 -10.65 31.85 -4.32
N LYS A 158 -9.48 31.45 -4.86
CA LYS A 158 -8.96 31.84 -6.17
C LYS A 158 -9.33 30.82 -7.28
N LYS A 159 -10.31 29.93 -7.01
CA LYS A 159 -10.82 28.88 -7.92
C LYS A 159 -9.78 27.85 -8.38
N ARG A 160 -8.70 27.65 -7.62
CA ARG A 160 -7.71 26.59 -7.88
C ARG A 160 -8.14 25.29 -7.24
N ASP A 161 -7.87 24.17 -7.90
CA ASP A 161 -8.30 22.85 -7.43
C ASP A 161 -7.61 22.47 -6.11
N ALA A 162 -8.39 21.85 -5.23
CA ALA A 162 -7.94 21.34 -3.96
C ALA A 162 -7.39 19.91 -4.13
N VAL A 163 -6.15 19.71 -3.69
CA VAL A 163 -5.42 18.45 -3.74
C VAL A 163 -5.41 17.83 -2.35
N ILE A 164 -5.71 16.53 -2.26
CA ILE A 164 -5.71 15.77 -1.02
C ILE A 164 -4.27 15.44 -0.62
N ARG A 165 -3.88 15.81 0.60
CA ARG A 165 -2.55 15.58 1.17
C ARG A 165 -2.67 14.92 2.54
N TYR A 166 -1.54 14.43 3.04
CA TYR A 166 -1.47 13.77 4.34
C TYR A 166 -0.47 14.48 5.24
N ASP A 167 -0.91 14.79 6.45
CA ASP A 167 -0.06 15.33 7.49
C ASP A 167 0.51 14.18 8.32
N ARG A 168 1.82 13.95 8.22
CA ARG A 168 2.49 12.87 8.96
C ARG A 168 2.52 13.11 10.48
N LYS A 169 2.49 14.37 10.93
CA LYS A 169 2.51 14.72 12.36
C LYS A 169 1.14 14.49 12.96
N ALA A 170 0.09 15.01 12.31
CA ALA A 170 -1.28 14.83 12.75
C ALA A 170 -1.86 13.44 12.41
N LYS A 171 -1.21 12.69 11.51
CA LYS A 171 -1.69 11.41 10.95
C LYS A 171 -3.10 11.51 10.32
N THR A 172 -3.40 12.65 9.72
CA THR A 172 -4.69 12.96 9.11
C THR A 172 -4.54 13.46 7.69
N GLN A 173 -5.60 13.32 6.89
CA GLN A 173 -5.66 13.91 5.55
C GLN A 173 -6.22 15.33 5.63
N TYR A 174 -5.70 16.19 4.77
CA TYR A 174 -6.13 17.58 4.62
C TYR A 174 -6.14 17.94 3.14
N VAL A 175 -6.80 19.03 2.77
CA VAL A 175 -6.77 19.53 1.40
C VAL A 175 -6.00 20.83 1.33
N ARG A 176 -5.30 21.05 0.23
CA ARG A 176 -4.60 22.31 -0.05
C ARG A 176 -4.66 22.63 -1.53
N SER A 177 -4.50 23.89 -1.90
CA SER A 177 -4.35 24.26 -3.31
C SER A 177 -2.88 24.38 -3.67
N GLU A 178 -2.58 24.07 -4.93
CA GLU A 178 -1.24 24.10 -5.50
C GLU A 178 -1.20 25.02 -6.71
N THR A 179 -0.04 25.60 -7.01
CA THR A 179 0.19 26.31 -8.28
C THR A 179 0.33 25.28 -9.40
N LYS A 180 0.35 25.76 -10.67
CA LYS A 180 0.60 24.90 -11.83
C LYS A 180 1.91 24.11 -11.72
N ASP A 181 2.88 24.64 -10.99
CA ASP A 181 4.19 24.01 -10.73
C ASP A 181 4.17 23.05 -9.52
N GLY A 182 3.01 22.76 -8.93
CA GLY A 182 2.87 21.89 -7.75
C GLY A 182 3.32 22.51 -6.43
N LYS A 183 3.57 23.83 -6.38
CA LYS A 183 3.97 24.52 -5.15
C LYS A 183 2.73 24.85 -4.30
N PRO A 184 2.78 24.69 -2.96
CA PRO A 184 1.67 25.06 -2.09
C PRO A 184 1.37 26.56 -2.19
N THR A 185 0.09 26.92 -2.33
CA THR A 185 -0.37 28.31 -2.42
C THR A 185 -0.49 28.99 -1.05
N GLY A 186 -0.50 28.20 0.02
CA GLY A 186 -0.75 28.62 1.40
C GLY A 186 -2.19 28.41 1.88
N TRP A 187 -3.14 28.13 0.98
CA TRP A 187 -4.50 27.75 1.37
C TRP A 187 -4.55 26.27 1.77
N VAL A 188 -5.14 26.00 2.93
CA VAL A 188 -5.29 24.65 3.49
C VAL A 188 -6.67 24.55 4.12
N ALA A 189 -7.38 23.44 3.92
CA ALA A 189 -8.54 23.09 4.74
C ALA A 189 -8.33 21.75 5.44
N ARG A 190 -8.75 21.68 6.70
CA ARG A 190 -8.65 20.48 7.54
C ARG A 190 -10.04 20.05 7.99
N TYR A 191 -10.22 18.76 8.13
CA TYR A 191 -11.45 18.19 8.67
C TYR A 191 -11.36 18.08 10.18
N ASP A 192 -12.28 18.73 10.89
CA ASP A 192 -12.34 18.76 12.35
C ASP A 192 -13.81 18.69 12.80
N ASN A 193 -14.10 17.78 13.74
CA ASN A 193 -15.42 17.57 14.34
C ASN A 193 -16.59 17.56 13.34
N GLY A 194 -16.45 16.84 12.24
CA GLY A 194 -17.53 16.68 11.24
C GLY A 194 -17.59 17.79 10.18
N SER A 195 -16.68 18.77 10.22
CA SER A 195 -16.73 19.93 9.32
C SER A 195 -15.35 20.28 8.74
N TRP A 196 -15.34 20.80 7.52
CA TRP A 196 -14.11 21.31 6.89
C TRP A 196 -13.87 22.77 7.28
N LYS A 197 -12.73 23.05 7.91
CA LYS A 197 -12.29 24.40 8.27
C LYS A 197 -11.15 24.83 7.35
N ALA A 198 -11.39 25.86 6.55
CA ALA A 198 -10.38 26.47 5.70
C ALA A 198 -9.57 27.50 6.49
N ASP A 199 -8.25 27.35 6.48
CA ASP A 199 -7.29 28.29 7.01
C ASP A 199 -6.64 29.04 5.84
N ALA A 200 -7.04 30.30 5.67
CA ALA A 200 -6.48 31.20 4.66
C ALA A 200 -5.32 32.06 5.20
N SER A 201 -4.90 31.89 6.47
CA SER A 201 -3.94 32.77 7.14
C SER A 201 -2.56 32.82 6.48
N LYS A 202 -2.22 31.83 5.63
CA LYS A 202 -0.93 31.73 4.94
C LYS A 202 -0.98 31.97 3.44
N MET A 203 -2.11 32.46 2.90
CA MET A 203 -2.16 32.89 1.49
C MET A 203 -1.20 34.06 1.29
N LYS A 204 -0.04 33.81 0.65
CA LYS A 204 0.81 34.91 0.17
C LYS A 204 0.03 35.66 -0.91
N LYS A 205 -0.04 36.99 -0.77
CA LYS A 205 -0.71 37.89 -1.72
C LYS A 205 -0.21 37.63 -3.13
#